data_AF-A0A1A6BKC7-F1
#
_entry.id   AF-A0A1A6BKC7-F1
#
_cell.length_a   1.000
_cell.length_b   1.000
_cell.length_c   1.000
_cell.angle_alpha   90.00
_cell.angle_beta   90.00
_cell.angle_gamma   90.00
#
_symmetry.space_group_name_H-M   'P 1'
#
loop_
_entity.id
_entity.type
_entity.pdbx_description
1 polymer ?
#
loop_
_entity_poly.entity_id
_entity_poly.type
_entity_poly.pdbx_seq_one_letter_code
_entity_poly.pdbx_strand_id
1 'polypeptide(L)'
;MLNRNYIADVEVRVPDFETQKAIVKVLGALDDKIAANESVAKAALALADSLFEQARSSSEERTTIGELAEQNIIEFGDGYRTKRSEHGKPGLRILRAGDVRDFQLLPTGGDYVSADYSRQIGGKASMPGDVVMTTKGTVGRVAVVGAHTEQVVYSPQICYFRVRDIASLGVGCLAAWFRSPDLTSQTASLMYKSDMAPYINLRDIRSLSMPVFDPSVQHRQSKLQSGLLDRFDACCVENESLARTRDELLPLLMSGKLSVKAAETVASEVL
;
A
#
# COMPACT_ATOMS: atom_id res chain seq x y z
N MET A 1 8.00 14.79 29.73
CA MET A 1 6.56 14.89 29.35
C MET A 1 6.32 16.33 28.94
N LEU A 2 5.93 16.60 27.69
CA LEU A 2 5.61 17.96 27.24
C LEU A 2 4.32 18.42 27.93
N ASN A 3 4.25 19.65 28.44
CA ASN A 3 3.08 20.21 29.12
C ASN A 3 2.86 21.67 28.69
N ARG A 4 1.72 22.26 29.05
CA ARG A 4 1.35 23.64 28.69
C ARG A 4 2.43 24.67 29.01
N ASN A 5 3.10 24.54 30.17
CA ASN A 5 4.10 25.49 30.61
C ASN A 5 5.34 25.43 29.71
N TYR A 6 5.75 24.24 29.26
CA TYR A 6 6.83 24.10 28.29
C TYR A 6 6.49 24.67 26.91
N ILE A 7 5.24 24.59 26.46
CA ILE A 7 4.81 25.10 25.15
C ILE A 7 4.71 26.64 25.16
N ALA A 8 4.28 27.22 26.28
CA ALA A 8 4.12 28.68 26.42
C ALA A 8 5.43 29.45 26.21
N ASP A 9 6.57 28.82 26.55
CA ASP A 9 7.89 29.42 26.48
C ASP A 9 8.62 29.13 25.14
N VAL A 10 7.97 28.44 24.18
CA VAL A 10 8.56 28.18 22.86
C VAL A 10 8.53 29.46 22.03
N GLU A 11 9.70 30.01 21.74
CA GLU A 11 9.84 31.14 20.82
C GLU A 11 9.51 30.69 19.39
N VAL A 12 8.51 31.33 18.79
CA VAL A 12 8.11 31.11 17.39
C VAL A 12 8.37 32.39 16.61
N ARG A 13 8.99 32.27 15.43
CA ARG A 13 9.07 33.38 14.49
C ARG A 13 7.68 33.64 13.91
N VAL A 14 7.19 34.86 14.08
CA VAL A 14 5.89 35.29 13.57
C VAL A 14 6.14 36.28 12.43
N PRO A 15 5.96 35.87 11.16
CA PRO A 15 5.97 36.81 10.03
C PRO A 15 4.89 37.87 10.17
N ASP A 16 4.94 38.94 9.39
CA ASP A 16 3.84 39.90 9.35
C ASP A 16 2.54 39.24 8.82
N PHE A 17 1.40 39.85 9.12
CA PHE A 17 0.10 39.25 8.84
C PHE A 17 -0.16 38.95 7.36
N GLU A 18 0.35 39.80 6.46
CA GLU A 18 0.18 39.60 5.02
C GLU A 18 1.05 38.43 4.54
N THR A 19 2.28 38.33 5.06
CA THR A 19 3.13 37.15 4.82
C THR A 19 2.48 35.88 5.36
N GLN A 20 1.90 35.89 6.57
CA GLN A 20 1.21 34.73 7.14
C GLN A 20 0.05 34.25 6.26
N LYS A 21 -0.81 35.16 5.81
CA LYS A 21 -1.91 34.83 4.87
C LYS A 21 -1.39 34.20 3.59
N ALA A 22 -0.31 34.74 3.05
CA ALA A 22 0.23 34.25 1.79
C ALA A 22 0.88 32.87 1.95
N ILE A 23 1.55 32.60 3.07
CA ILE A 23 2.03 31.26 3.44
C ILE A 23 0.86 30.27 3.52
N VAL A 24 -0.21 30.63 4.25
CA VAL A 24 -1.40 29.78 4.38
C VAL A 24 -2.03 29.50 3.02
N LYS A 25 -2.08 30.49 2.12
CA LYS A 25 -2.61 30.31 0.77
C LYS A 25 -1.80 29.28 -0.04
N VAL A 26 -0.46 29.35 0.00
CA VAL A 26 0.41 28.42 -0.74
C VAL A 26 0.30 27.00 -0.19
N LEU A 27 0.46 26.84 1.13
CA LEU A 27 0.41 25.51 1.75
C LEU A 27 -1.00 24.92 1.73
N GLY A 28 -2.02 25.77 1.90
CA GLY A 28 -3.43 25.38 1.81
C GLY A 28 -3.80 24.83 0.45
N ALA A 29 -3.25 25.36 -0.65
CA ALA A 29 -3.48 24.81 -1.98
C ALA A 29 -2.93 23.37 -2.12
N LEU A 30 -1.79 23.06 -1.49
CA LEU A 30 -1.24 21.70 -1.45
C LEU A 30 -2.13 20.78 -0.61
N ASP A 31 -2.58 21.24 0.57
CA ASP A 31 -3.49 20.48 1.44
C ASP A 31 -4.85 20.21 0.76
N ASP A 32 -5.40 21.20 0.04
CA ASP A 32 -6.63 21.05 -0.74
C ASP A 32 -6.48 19.97 -1.81
N LYS A 33 -5.36 19.95 -2.53
CA LYS A 33 -5.06 18.93 -3.53
C LYS A 33 -4.87 17.55 -2.89
N ILE A 34 -4.18 17.45 -1.75
CA ILE A 34 -4.04 16.20 -0.99
C ILE A 34 -5.43 15.65 -0.63
N ALA A 35 -6.30 16.48 -0.06
CA ALA A 35 -7.65 16.07 0.32
C ALA A 35 -8.52 15.66 -0.88
N ALA A 36 -8.38 16.36 -2.02
CA ALA A 36 -9.04 15.99 -3.26
C ALA A 36 -8.59 14.61 -3.76
N ASN A 37 -7.29 14.34 -3.73
CA ASN A 37 -6.72 13.06 -4.12
C ASN A 37 -7.08 11.92 -3.18
N GLU A 38 -7.13 12.15 -1.86
CA GLU A 38 -7.63 11.16 -0.89
C GLU A 38 -9.07 10.77 -1.21
N SER A 39 -9.90 11.76 -1.55
CA SER A 39 -11.30 11.54 -1.95
C SER A 39 -11.40 10.72 -3.23
N VAL A 40 -10.57 11.02 -4.24
CA VAL A 40 -10.53 10.27 -5.50
C VAL A 40 -10.02 8.84 -5.28
N ALA A 41 -8.96 8.66 -4.51
CA ALA A 41 -8.39 7.35 -4.18
C ALA A 41 -9.44 6.45 -3.49
N LYS A 42 -10.14 7.01 -2.49
CA LYS A 42 -11.22 6.31 -1.78
C LYS A 42 -12.38 5.95 -2.73
N ALA A 43 -12.78 6.87 -3.60
CA ALA A 43 -13.84 6.63 -4.57
C ALA A 43 -13.45 5.56 -5.61
N ALA A 44 -12.19 5.56 -6.05
CA ALA A 44 -11.67 4.56 -7.00
C ALA A 44 -11.74 3.14 -6.42
N LEU A 45 -11.29 2.95 -5.17
CA LEU A 45 -11.40 1.65 -4.49
C LEU A 45 -12.86 1.26 -4.23
N ALA A 46 -13.70 2.17 -3.75
CA ALA A 46 -15.11 1.87 -3.50
C ALA A 46 -15.86 1.45 -4.78
N LEU A 47 -15.54 2.08 -5.91
CA LEU A 47 -16.08 1.71 -7.23
C LEU A 47 -15.52 0.34 -7.68
N ALA A 48 -14.22 0.11 -7.49
CA ALA A 48 -13.57 -1.15 -7.81
C ALA A 48 -14.23 -2.32 -7.08
N ASP A 49 -14.43 -2.17 -5.77
CA ASP A 49 -15.04 -3.17 -4.91
C ASP A 49 -16.51 -3.41 -5.29
N SER A 50 -17.28 -2.34 -5.56
CA SER A 50 -18.68 -2.45 -6.00
C SER A 50 -18.82 -3.19 -7.33
N LEU A 51 -17.97 -2.87 -8.32
CA LEU A 51 -17.97 -3.51 -9.63
C LEU A 51 -17.54 -4.98 -9.55
N PHE A 52 -16.59 -5.29 -8.65
CA PHE A 52 -16.15 -6.66 -8.40
C PHE A 52 -17.27 -7.48 -7.77
N GLU A 53 -17.94 -6.96 -6.73
CA GLU A 53 -19.05 -7.65 -6.06
C GLU A 53 -20.23 -7.88 -7.01
N GLN A 54 -20.53 -6.91 -7.89
CA GLN A 54 -21.54 -7.08 -8.92
C GLN A 54 -21.21 -8.26 -9.85
N ALA A 55 -19.97 -8.36 -10.34
CA ALA A 55 -19.54 -9.46 -11.19
C ALA A 55 -19.50 -10.81 -10.44
N ARG A 56 -19.10 -10.79 -9.17
CA ARG A 56 -19.11 -11.98 -8.30
C ARG A 56 -20.51 -12.54 -8.13
N SER A 57 -21.53 -11.70 -8.00
CA SER A 57 -22.91 -12.16 -7.82
C SER A 57 -23.47 -13.00 -8.98
N SER A 58 -22.84 -12.91 -10.16
CA SER A 58 -23.20 -13.69 -11.35
C SER A 58 -22.35 -14.94 -11.57
N SER A 59 -21.39 -15.26 -10.69
CA SER A 59 -20.57 -16.47 -10.81
C SER A 59 -20.68 -17.36 -9.57
N GLU A 60 -20.98 -18.64 -9.82
CA GLU A 60 -20.98 -19.69 -8.79
C GLU A 60 -19.70 -20.52 -8.79
N GLU A 61 -18.94 -20.51 -9.90
CA GLU A 61 -17.71 -21.28 -10.01
C GLU A 61 -16.58 -20.65 -9.20
N ARG A 62 -15.80 -21.49 -8.52
CA ARG A 62 -14.72 -21.07 -7.64
C ARG A 62 -13.49 -21.92 -7.89
N THR A 63 -12.34 -21.30 -7.71
CA THR A 63 -11.05 -21.97 -7.68
C THR A 63 -10.31 -21.59 -6.40
N THR A 64 -9.41 -22.45 -5.94
CA THR A 64 -8.58 -22.16 -4.77
C THR A 64 -7.29 -21.44 -5.16
N ILE A 65 -6.74 -20.66 -4.23
CA ILE A 65 -5.38 -20.11 -4.34
C ILE A 65 -4.36 -21.24 -4.62
N GLY A 66 -4.59 -22.43 -4.07
CA GLY A 66 -3.76 -23.61 -4.34
C GLY A 66 -3.80 -24.11 -5.78
N GLU A 67 -4.98 -24.20 -6.37
CA GLU A 67 -5.17 -24.59 -7.78
C GLU A 67 -4.55 -23.57 -8.73
N LEU A 68 -4.77 -22.27 -8.48
CA LEU A 68 -4.13 -21.19 -9.26
C LEU A 68 -2.60 -21.28 -9.21
N ALA A 69 -2.04 -21.65 -8.05
CA ALA A 69 -0.61 -21.83 -7.91
C ALA A 69 -0.09 -23.09 -8.62
N GLU A 70 -0.83 -24.20 -8.57
CA GLU A 70 -0.49 -25.43 -9.32
C GLU A 70 -0.51 -25.23 -10.82
N GLN A 71 -1.42 -24.38 -11.31
CA GLN A 71 -1.52 -23.99 -12.71
C GLN A 71 -0.51 -22.91 -13.11
N ASN A 72 0.36 -22.48 -12.17
CA ASN A 72 1.33 -21.41 -12.38
C ASN A 72 0.70 -20.08 -12.85
N ILE A 73 -0.56 -19.83 -12.47
CA ILE A 73 -1.24 -18.54 -12.69
C ILE A 73 -0.79 -17.53 -11.64
N ILE A 74 -0.55 -17.99 -10.41
CA ILE A 74 0.02 -17.19 -9.32
C ILE A 74 1.19 -17.91 -8.65
N GLU A 75 2.07 -17.15 -8.02
CA GLU A 75 3.03 -17.61 -7.02
C GLU A 75 2.65 -16.96 -5.69
N PHE A 76 2.72 -17.69 -4.57
CA PHE A 76 2.55 -17.10 -3.25
C PHE A 76 3.46 -17.74 -2.22
N GLY A 77 3.76 -16.99 -1.16
CA GLY A 77 4.60 -17.51 -0.08
C GLY A 77 4.76 -16.53 1.08
N ASP A 78 5.33 -17.02 2.17
CA ASP A 78 5.71 -16.17 3.29
C ASP A 78 6.99 -15.37 3.00
N GLY A 79 7.20 -14.31 3.77
CA GLY A 79 8.41 -13.51 3.65
C GLY A 79 9.70 -14.21 4.10
N TYR A 80 10.82 -13.54 3.85
CA TYR A 80 12.16 -14.03 4.13
C TYR A 80 12.48 -13.92 5.63
N ARG A 81 12.85 -15.05 6.25
CA ARG A 81 13.23 -15.08 7.66
C ARG A 81 14.68 -14.63 7.80
N THR A 82 14.85 -13.32 7.90
CA THR A 82 16.16 -12.67 8.06
C THR A 82 16.82 -13.09 9.38
N LYS A 83 18.08 -13.53 9.31
CA LYS A 83 18.91 -13.75 10.51
C LYS A 83 19.65 -12.48 10.90
N ARG A 84 19.99 -12.31 12.18
CA ARG A 84 20.74 -11.14 12.68
C ARG A 84 22.04 -10.87 11.89
N SER A 85 22.75 -11.91 11.46
CA SER A 85 23.97 -11.82 10.66
C SER A 85 23.74 -11.33 9.22
N GLU A 86 22.51 -11.38 8.73
CA GLU A 86 22.14 -11.00 7.36
C GLU A 86 21.69 -9.53 7.28
N HIS A 87 21.55 -8.86 8.43
CA HIS A 87 21.23 -7.44 8.47
C HIS A 87 22.39 -6.60 7.97
N GLY A 88 22.14 -5.70 7.03
CA GLY A 88 23.18 -4.82 6.49
C GLY A 88 22.71 -3.95 5.35
N LYS A 89 23.51 -2.93 5.05
CA LYS A 89 23.41 -2.07 3.87
C LYS A 89 24.73 -2.16 3.08
N PRO A 90 24.70 -2.03 1.74
CA PRO A 90 23.50 -1.86 0.89
C PRO A 90 22.64 -3.14 0.85
N GLY A 91 21.35 -3.00 0.56
CA GLY A 91 20.41 -4.11 0.69
C GLY A 91 18.94 -3.71 0.50
N LEU A 92 18.03 -4.68 0.63
CA LEU A 92 16.59 -4.46 0.57
C LEU A 92 16.03 -4.18 1.97
N ARG A 93 15.18 -3.15 2.10
CA ARG A 93 14.49 -2.88 3.36
C ARG A 93 13.53 -4.02 3.69
N ILE A 94 13.43 -4.39 4.96
CA ILE A 94 12.50 -5.42 5.42
C ILE A 94 11.11 -4.81 5.62
N LEU A 95 10.13 -5.27 4.84
CA LEU A 95 8.73 -4.89 4.98
C LEU A 95 8.08 -5.65 6.14
N ARG A 96 7.58 -4.93 7.14
CA ARG A 96 6.91 -5.48 8.33
C ARG A 96 5.40 -5.40 8.18
N ALA A 97 4.65 -6.21 8.95
CA ALA A 97 3.19 -6.15 8.93
C ALA A 97 2.63 -4.77 9.30
N GLY A 98 3.38 -3.98 10.10
CA GLY A 98 3.02 -2.61 10.45
C GLY A 98 3.15 -1.60 9.32
N ASP A 99 3.83 -1.93 8.23
CA ASP A 99 4.03 -1.10 7.04
C ASP A 99 2.89 -1.28 6.00
N VAL A 100 2.01 -2.27 6.21
CA VAL A 100 0.82 -2.50 5.38
C VAL A 100 -0.37 -1.75 6.00
N ARG A 101 -0.83 -0.67 5.35
CA ARG A 101 -1.91 0.19 5.85
C ARG A 101 -2.73 0.77 4.71
N ASP A 102 -4.04 0.86 4.89
CA ASP A 102 -4.95 1.56 3.97
C ASP A 102 -4.74 1.18 2.49
N PHE A 103 -4.51 -0.12 2.23
CA PHE A 103 -4.21 -0.70 0.91
C PHE A 103 -2.89 -0.25 0.25
N GLN A 104 -2.02 0.40 1.02
CA GLN A 104 -0.70 0.87 0.58
C GLN A 104 0.43 0.21 1.37
N LEU A 105 1.61 0.28 0.77
CA LEU A 105 2.87 -0.09 1.41
C LEU A 105 3.62 1.18 1.79
N LEU A 106 3.83 1.36 3.09
CA LEU A 106 4.57 2.48 3.66
C LEU A 106 5.82 1.95 4.36
N PRO A 107 6.86 1.55 3.61
CA PRO A 107 8.08 0.96 4.15
C PRO A 107 8.92 1.99 4.92
N THR A 108 8.64 2.15 6.22
CA THR A 108 9.29 3.18 7.06
C THR A 108 10.43 2.64 7.94
N GLY A 109 10.48 1.32 8.17
CA GLY A 109 11.42 0.69 9.10
C GLY A 109 12.89 0.77 8.69
N GLY A 110 13.81 0.89 9.65
CA GLY A 110 15.25 1.06 9.41
C GLY A 110 16.05 -0.24 9.15
N ASP A 111 15.41 -1.40 9.11
CA ASP A 111 16.06 -2.70 8.96
C ASP A 111 16.18 -3.13 7.50
N TYR A 112 17.34 -3.68 7.13
CA TYR A 112 17.65 -4.09 5.76
C TYR A 112 18.33 -5.45 5.76
N VAL A 113 18.11 -6.24 4.72
CA VAL A 113 18.89 -7.45 4.42
C VAL A 113 19.99 -7.09 3.44
N SER A 114 21.24 -7.42 3.76
CA SER A 114 22.40 -7.13 2.89
C SER A 114 22.20 -7.72 1.48
N ALA A 115 22.66 -6.98 0.47
CA ALA A 115 22.63 -7.39 -0.93
C ALA A 115 23.39 -8.71 -1.20
N ASP A 116 24.32 -9.09 -0.31
CA ASP A 116 25.03 -10.38 -0.35
C ASP A 116 24.08 -11.59 -0.29
N TYR A 117 22.88 -11.39 0.28
CA TYR A 117 21.86 -12.43 0.45
C TYR A 117 20.75 -12.39 -0.61
N SER A 118 20.92 -11.60 -1.68
CA SER A 118 19.95 -11.48 -2.79
C SER A 118 19.49 -12.84 -3.36
N ARG A 119 20.42 -13.80 -3.51
CA ARG A 119 20.10 -15.16 -3.98
C ARG A 119 19.20 -15.93 -3.00
N GLN A 120 19.41 -15.75 -1.69
CA GLN A 120 18.64 -16.40 -0.64
C GLN A 120 17.26 -15.77 -0.45
N ILE A 121 17.14 -14.45 -0.67
CA ILE A 121 15.86 -13.74 -0.69
C ILE A 121 14.97 -14.29 -1.81
N GLY A 122 15.53 -14.46 -3.03
CA GLY A 122 14.83 -15.05 -4.17
C GLY A 122 13.50 -14.38 -4.46
N GLY A 123 12.44 -15.18 -4.67
CA GLY A 123 11.08 -14.69 -4.99
C GLY A 123 10.42 -13.83 -3.91
N LYS A 124 11.02 -13.72 -2.72
CA LYS A 124 10.51 -12.94 -1.58
C LYS A 124 10.91 -11.46 -1.59
N ALA A 125 11.69 -11.04 -2.59
CA ALA A 125 11.82 -9.64 -2.94
C ALA A 125 10.54 -9.18 -3.65
N SER A 126 10.07 -7.98 -3.33
CA SER A 126 8.85 -7.43 -3.89
C SER A 126 8.99 -7.11 -5.38
N MET A 127 7.89 -7.24 -6.09
CA MET A 127 7.72 -6.78 -7.46
C MET A 127 6.47 -5.90 -7.56
N PRO A 128 6.46 -4.87 -8.42
CA PRO A 128 5.23 -4.14 -8.74
C PRO A 128 4.10 -5.10 -9.12
N GLY A 129 2.91 -4.85 -8.57
CA GLY A 129 1.73 -5.69 -8.77
C GLY A 129 1.62 -6.90 -7.83
N ASP A 130 2.63 -7.18 -6.99
CA ASP A 130 2.46 -8.17 -5.93
C ASP A 130 1.35 -7.69 -4.98
N VAL A 131 0.37 -8.55 -4.72
CA VAL A 131 -0.61 -8.34 -3.66
C VAL A 131 -0.03 -8.93 -2.38
N VAL A 132 -0.12 -8.21 -1.27
CA VAL A 132 0.36 -8.70 0.03
C VAL A 132 -0.77 -8.77 1.03
N MET A 133 -0.70 -9.73 1.94
CA MET A 133 -1.59 -9.85 3.09
C MET A 133 -0.81 -10.13 4.37
N THR A 134 -1.16 -9.46 5.46
CA THR A 134 -0.61 -9.77 6.78
C THR A 134 -1.21 -11.06 7.33
N THR A 135 -0.36 -11.96 7.81
CA THR A 135 -0.76 -13.29 8.32
C THR A 135 -0.56 -13.46 9.82
N LYS A 136 0.13 -12.53 10.49
CA LYS A 136 0.41 -12.56 11.94
C LYS A 136 0.25 -11.16 12.54
N GLY A 137 -0.18 -11.10 13.80
CA GLY A 137 -0.46 -9.83 14.47
C GLY A 137 -1.84 -9.32 14.03
N THR A 138 -1.88 -8.20 13.30
CA THR A 138 -3.12 -7.76 12.65
C THR A 138 -3.29 -8.52 11.33
N VAL A 139 -4.01 -9.63 11.35
CA VAL A 139 -4.28 -10.48 10.18
C VAL A 139 -5.24 -9.77 9.21
N GLY A 140 -5.02 -9.95 7.91
CA GLY A 140 -5.97 -9.55 6.87
C GLY A 140 -5.80 -8.12 6.34
N ARG A 141 -4.76 -7.39 6.75
CA ARG A 141 -4.40 -6.14 6.06
C ARG A 141 -3.82 -6.48 4.72
N VAL A 142 -4.31 -5.82 3.68
CA VAL A 142 -3.91 -6.04 2.30
C VAL A 142 -3.29 -4.76 1.75
N ALA A 143 -2.35 -4.90 0.81
CA ALA A 143 -1.88 -3.82 -0.05
C ALA A 143 -1.42 -4.38 -1.40
N VAL A 144 -1.22 -3.50 -2.38
CA VAL A 144 -0.56 -3.84 -3.63
C VAL A 144 0.77 -3.08 -3.70
N VAL A 145 1.83 -3.74 -4.16
CA VAL A 145 3.10 -3.06 -4.44
C VAL A 145 2.91 -2.16 -5.67
N GLY A 146 2.98 -0.85 -5.48
CA GLY A 146 2.90 0.14 -6.56
C GLY A 146 4.15 0.14 -7.43
N ALA A 147 4.06 0.76 -8.62
CA ALA A 147 5.19 0.85 -9.55
C ALA A 147 6.34 1.72 -9.02
N HIS A 148 6.03 2.67 -8.15
CA HIS A 148 6.98 3.62 -7.55
C HIS A 148 7.38 3.24 -6.12
N THR A 149 6.83 2.16 -5.57
CA THR A 149 7.22 1.65 -4.25
C THR A 149 8.67 1.16 -4.31
N GLU A 150 9.50 1.53 -3.32
CA GLU A 150 10.85 1.00 -3.21
C GLU A 150 10.83 -0.54 -3.15
N GLN A 151 11.83 -1.19 -3.74
CA GLN A 151 11.91 -2.64 -3.66
C GLN A 151 12.25 -3.07 -2.22
N VAL A 152 11.45 -3.96 -1.67
CA VAL A 152 11.56 -4.45 -0.29
C VAL A 152 11.66 -5.96 -0.26
N VAL A 153 12.05 -6.50 0.89
CA VAL A 153 11.95 -7.93 1.18
C VAL A 153 10.84 -8.16 2.19
N TYR A 154 9.92 -9.08 1.89
CA TYR A 154 8.81 -9.38 2.78
C TYR A 154 9.30 -10.04 4.06
N SER A 155 8.74 -9.68 5.22
CA SER A 155 8.99 -10.39 6.48
C SER A 155 8.05 -11.60 6.66
N PRO A 156 8.35 -12.58 7.54
CA PRO A 156 7.53 -13.81 7.72
C PRO A 156 6.12 -13.60 8.31
N GLN A 157 5.71 -12.35 8.50
CA GLN A 157 4.36 -11.94 8.90
C GLN A 157 3.51 -11.50 7.70
N ILE A 158 4.12 -11.49 6.51
CA ILE A 158 3.50 -11.10 5.25
C ILE A 158 3.51 -12.32 4.33
N CYS A 159 2.35 -12.58 3.72
CA CYS A 159 2.22 -13.46 2.58
C CYS A 159 2.10 -12.59 1.32
N TYR A 160 2.92 -12.85 0.31
CA TYR A 160 2.82 -12.20 -0.99
C TYR A 160 2.13 -13.12 -1.99
N PHE A 161 1.50 -12.52 -2.99
CA PHE A 161 0.79 -13.17 -4.10
C PHE A 161 1.18 -12.43 -5.38
N ARG A 162 1.84 -13.14 -6.28
CA ARG A 162 2.36 -12.63 -7.54
C ARG A 162 1.62 -13.27 -8.68
N VAL A 163 1.02 -12.47 -9.55
CA VAL A 163 0.44 -12.95 -10.80
C VAL A 163 1.57 -13.33 -11.77
N ARG A 164 1.53 -14.56 -12.28
CA ARG A 164 2.44 -15.11 -13.29
C ARG A 164 1.81 -15.15 -14.68
N ASP A 165 0.50 -15.35 -14.76
CA ASP A 165 -0.27 -15.30 -16.00
C ASP A 165 -1.40 -14.26 -15.91
N ILE A 166 -1.12 -13.07 -16.45
CA ILE A 166 -2.06 -11.95 -16.46
C ILE A 166 -3.24 -12.14 -17.42
N ALA A 167 -3.11 -13.04 -18.41
CA ALA A 167 -4.19 -13.34 -19.34
C ALA A 167 -5.29 -14.17 -18.65
N SER A 168 -4.88 -15.08 -17.77
CA SER A 168 -5.78 -15.88 -16.94
C SER A 168 -6.29 -15.10 -15.72
N LEU A 169 -5.45 -14.29 -15.06
CA LEU A 169 -5.83 -13.54 -13.87
C LEU A 169 -5.15 -12.16 -13.79
N GLY A 170 -5.92 -11.09 -13.95
CA GLY A 170 -5.41 -9.73 -13.78
C GLY A 170 -5.06 -9.39 -12.33
N VAL A 171 -3.98 -8.62 -12.12
CA VAL A 171 -3.57 -8.10 -10.81
C VAL A 171 -4.69 -7.32 -10.13
N GLY A 172 -5.38 -6.44 -10.87
CA GLY A 172 -6.52 -5.69 -10.35
C GLY A 172 -7.65 -6.58 -9.84
N CYS A 173 -7.96 -7.68 -10.53
CA CYS A 173 -8.97 -8.65 -10.09
C CYS A 173 -8.55 -9.39 -8.82
N LEU A 174 -7.29 -9.84 -8.76
CA LEU A 174 -6.75 -10.45 -7.55
C LEU A 174 -6.84 -9.47 -6.37
N ALA A 175 -6.36 -8.24 -6.56
CA ALA A 175 -6.41 -7.20 -5.54
C ALA A 175 -7.84 -6.89 -5.09
N ALA A 176 -8.80 -6.80 -6.01
CA ALA A 176 -10.21 -6.57 -5.70
C ALA A 176 -10.81 -7.72 -4.88
N TRP A 177 -10.51 -8.97 -5.21
CA TRP A 177 -10.92 -10.10 -4.39
C TRP A 177 -10.31 -10.02 -2.98
N PHE A 178 -9.03 -9.63 -2.85
CA PHE A 178 -8.41 -9.44 -1.54
C PHE A 178 -9.04 -8.31 -0.69
N ARG A 179 -9.76 -7.36 -1.31
CA ARG A 179 -10.53 -6.34 -0.59
C ARG A 179 -11.97 -6.74 -0.30
N SER A 180 -12.44 -7.78 -0.96
CA SER A 180 -13.84 -8.18 -0.89
C SER A 180 -14.24 -8.71 0.49
N PRO A 181 -15.53 -8.62 0.85
CA PRO A 181 -16.08 -9.31 2.01
C PRO A 181 -15.84 -10.84 1.98
N ASP A 182 -15.74 -11.44 0.79
CA ASP A 182 -15.50 -12.87 0.61
C ASP A 182 -14.19 -13.34 1.27
N LEU A 183 -13.08 -12.62 1.04
CA LEU A 183 -11.82 -12.90 1.73
C LEU A 183 -11.99 -12.76 3.25
N THR A 184 -12.63 -11.68 3.69
CA THR A 184 -12.79 -11.37 5.12
C THR A 184 -13.57 -12.49 5.83
N SER A 185 -14.65 -12.98 5.23
CA SER A 185 -15.44 -14.08 5.76
C SER A 185 -14.64 -15.38 5.85
N GLN A 186 -13.89 -15.73 4.80
CA GLN A 186 -13.08 -16.94 4.79
C GLN A 186 -11.96 -16.88 5.84
N THR A 187 -11.20 -15.77 5.88
CA THR A 187 -10.09 -15.60 6.83
C THR A 187 -10.54 -15.57 8.29
N ALA A 188 -11.70 -14.99 8.60
CA ALA A 188 -12.27 -14.99 9.96
C ALA A 188 -12.48 -16.40 10.51
N SER A 189 -12.89 -17.35 9.66
CA SER A 189 -13.07 -18.76 10.05
C SER A 189 -11.75 -19.52 10.25
N LEU A 190 -10.65 -19.04 9.67
CA LEU A 190 -9.37 -19.74 9.63
C LEU A 190 -8.41 -19.27 10.73
N MET A 191 -8.48 -17.98 11.11
CA MET A 191 -7.44 -17.36 11.94
C MET A 191 -7.47 -17.72 13.43
N TYR A 192 -8.57 -18.34 13.92
CA TYR A 192 -8.76 -18.73 15.32
C TYR A 192 -8.69 -20.26 15.55
N LYS A 193 -8.02 -21.00 14.66
CA LYS A 193 -7.85 -22.47 14.78
C LYS A 193 -6.97 -22.91 15.95
N SER A 194 -6.32 -21.99 16.67
CA SER A 194 -5.47 -22.27 17.82
C SER A 194 -5.72 -21.24 18.93
N ASP A 195 -5.44 -21.60 20.18
CA ASP A 195 -5.53 -20.69 21.36
C ASP A 195 -4.49 -19.54 21.34
N MET A 196 -3.65 -19.47 20.31
CA MET A 196 -2.66 -18.41 20.11
C MET A 196 -3.29 -17.17 19.46
N ALA A 197 -2.51 -16.09 19.35
CA ALA A 197 -2.91 -14.90 18.61
C ALA A 197 -3.34 -15.23 17.17
N PRO A 198 -4.25 -14.42 16.55
CA PRO A 198 -4.74 -14.66 15.20
C PRO A 198 -3.62 -14.93 14.19
N TYR A 199 -3.76 -16.03 13.45
CA TYR A 199 -2.72 -16.50 12.53
C TYR A 199 -3.31 -17.31 11.38
N ILE A 200 -2.88 -17.04 10.15
CA ILE A 200 -3.21 -17.82 8.96
C ILE A 200 -1.92 -18.40 8.37
N ASN A 201 -1.83 -19.72 8.30
CA ASN A 201 -0.67 -20.40 7.70
C ASN A 201 -0.83 -20.60 6.18
N LEU A 202 0.23 -21.01 5.49
CA LEU A 202 0.20 -21.21 4.04
C LEU A 202 -0.79 -22.29 3.57
N ARG A 203 -1.11 -23.30 4.40
CA ARG A 203 -2.13 -24.30 4.05
C ARG A 203 -3.52 -23.68 4.07
N ASP A 204 -3.81 -22.83 5.06
CA ASP A 204 -5.06 -22.08 5.13
C ASP A 204 -5.17 -21.11 3.95
N ILE A 205 -4.11 -20.36 3.62
CA ILE A 205 -4.05 -19.50 2.43
C ILE A 205 -4.36 -20.30 1.17
N ARG A 206 -3.74 -21.47 1.01
CA ARG A 206 -3.93 -22.35 -0.13
C ARG A 206 -5.36 -22.84 -0.29
N SER A 207 -6.11 -22.94 0.82
CA SER A 207 -7.52 -23.34 0.84
C SER A 207 -8.51 -22.20 0.58
N LEU A 208 -8.06 -20.94 0.60
CA LEU A 208 -8.91 -19.81 0.25
C LEU A 208 -9.39 -19.98 -1.20
N SER A 209 -10.67 -19.71 -1.42
CA SER A 209 -11.32 -19.82 -2.70
C SER A 209 -11.73 -18.45 -3.22
N MET A 210 -11.66 -18.25 -4.53
CA MET A 210 -12.08 -17.02 -5.19
C MET A 210 -12.97 -17.35 -6.39
N PRO A 211 -13.89 -16.45 -6.78
CA PRO A 211 -14.74 -16.66 -7.95
C PRO A 211 -13.90 -16.78 -9.22
N VAL A 212 -14.32 -17.67 -10.12
CA VAL A 212 -13.84 -17.75 -11.50
C VAL A 212 -14.84 -17.03 -12.39
N PHE A 213 -14.37 -16.22 -13.33
CA PHE A 213 -15.24 -15.56 -14.29
C PHE A 213 -15.04 -16.16 -15.68
N ASP A 214 -16.12 -16.17 -16.47
CA ASP A 214 -16.01 -16.46 -17.91
C ASP A 214 -14.92 -15.57 -18.54
N PRO A 215 -14.16 -16.07 -19.55
CA PRO A 215 -13.02 -15.33 -20.10
C PRO A 215 -13.34 -13.89 -20.54
N SER A 216 -14.54 -13.64 -21.07
CA SER A 216 -14.97 -12.30 -21.48
C SER A 216 -15.21 -11.35 -20.29
N VAL A 217 -15.76 -11.87 -19.19
CA VAL A 217 -15.99 -11.14 -17.94
C VAL A 217 -14.66 -10.94 -17.22
N GLN A 218 -13.82 -11.97 -17.16
CA GLN A 218 -12.48 -11.93 -16.59
C GLN A 218 -11.63 -10.83 -17.23
N HIS A 219 -11.61 -10.75 -18.57
CA HIS A 219 -10.86 -9.73 -19.29
C HIS A 219 -11.39 -8.32 -19.00
N ARG A 220 -12.72 -8.15 -19.02
CA ARG A 220 -13.37 -6.86 -18.72
C ARG A 220 -13.07 -6.40 -17.29
N GLN A 221 -13.24 -7.30 -16.31
CA GLN A 221 -12.95 -7.02 -14.90
C GLN A 221 -11.47 -6.70 -14.71
N SER A 222 -10.56 -7.47 -15.32
CA SER A 222 -9.12 -7.22 -15.21
C SER A 222 -8.75 -5.81 -15.67
N LYS A 223 -9.33 -5.35 -16.79
CA LYS A 223 -9.11 -4.00 -17.30
C LYS A 223 -9.69 -2.92 -16.39
N LEU A 224 -10.93 -3.09 -15.93
CA LEU A 224 -11.61 -2.12 -15.05
C LEU A 224 -10.89 -2.00 -13.70
N GLN A 225 -10.61 -3.14 -13.07
CA GLN A 225 -9.99 -3.20 -11.75
C GLN A 225 -8.56 -2.65 -11.78
N SER A 226 -7.79 -2.96 -12.82
CA SER A 226 -6.44 -2.41 -12.96
C SER A 226 -6.47 -0.89 -13.15
N GLY A 227 -7.35 -0.36 -14.01
CA GLY A 227 -7.45 1.09 -14.20
C GLY A 227 -7.87 1.87 -12.93
N LEU A 228 -8.73 1.29 -12.10
CA LEU A 228 -9.11 1.89 -10.82
C LEU A 228 -7.99 1.80 -9.78
N LEU A 229 -7.26 0.67 -9.76
CA LEU A 229 -6.09 0.50 -8.91
C LEU A 229 -4.96 1.45 -9.31
N ASP A 230 -4.71 1.65 -10.60
CA ASP A 230 -3.73 2.60 -11.12
C ASP A 230 -4.10 4.03 -10.72
N ARG A 231 -5.39 4.38 -10.77
CA ARG A 231 -5.87 5.69 -10.32
C ARG A 231 -5.67 5.89 -8.82
N PHE A 232 -5.92 4.86 -8.02
CA PHE A 232 -5.65 4.87 -6.59
C PHE A 232 -4.15 5.09 -6.32
N ASP A 233 -3.28 4.27 -6.92
CA ASP A 233 -1.81 4.36 -6.73
C ASP A 233 -1.28 5.73 -7.15
N ALA A 234 -1.73 6.26 -8.28
CA ALA A 234 -1.34 7.59 -8.76
C ALA A 234 -1.70 8.71 -7.76
N CYS A 235 -2.90 8.67 -7.17
CA CYS A 235 -3.31 9.65 -6.16
C CYS A 235 -2.47 9.51 -4.87
N CYS A 236 -2.13 8.29 -4.47
CA CYS A 236 -1.27 8.04 -3.31
C CYS A 236 0.15 8.61 -3.51
N VAL A 237 0.77 8.32 -4.65
CA VAL A 237 2.11 8.81 -5.01
C VAL A 237 2.15 10.34 -5.11
N GLU A 238 1.11 10.95 -5.72
CA GLU A 238 0.98 12.41 -5.79
C GLU A 238 0.86 13.00 -4.38
N ASN A 239 0.05 12.41 -3.51
CA ASN A 239 -0.09 12.87 -2.12
C ASN A 239 1.18 12.78 -1.30
N GLU A 240 1.95 11.71 -1.44
CA GLU A 240 3.27 11.60 -0.79
C GLU A 240 4.23 12.72 -1.25
N SER A 241 4.17 13.08 -2.54
CA SER A 241 4.99 14.14 -3.12
C SER A 241 4.54 15.52 -2.65
N LEU A 242 3.22 15.78 -2.62
CA LEU A 242 2.64 17.03 -2.13
C LEU A 242 2.90 17.24 -0.63
N ALA A 243 2.72 16.19 0.19
CA ALA A 243 2.96 16.25 1.63
C ALA A 243 4.44 16.55 1.93
N ARG A 244 5.36 15.89 1.21
CA ARG A 244 6.80 16.18 1.32
C ARG A 244 7.12 17.62 0.94
N THR A 245 6.58 18.09 -0.18
CA THR A 245 6.79 19.47 -0.65
C THR A 245 6.27 20.47 0.38
N ARG A 246 5.06 20.26 0.92
CA ARG A 246 4.49 21.08 1.99
C ARG A 246 5.39 21.12 3.23
N ASP A 247 5.84 19.96 3.69
CA ASP A 247 6.66 19.81 4.90
C ASP A 247 8.05 20.44 4.73
N GLU A 248 8.59 20.48 3.50
CA GLU A 248 9.83 21.19 3.15
C GLU A 248 9.63 22.71 3.04
N LEU A 249 8.52 23.18 2.47
CA LEU A 249 8.24 24.60 2.26
C LEU A 249 7.96 25.34 3.58
N LEU A 250 7.20 24.72 4.50
CA LEU A 250 6.79 25.36 5.76
C LEU A 250 7.97 25.96 6.55
N PRO A 251 9.04 25.23 6.91
CA PRO A 251 10.15 25.80 7.67
C PRO A 251 10.92 26.88 6.89
N LEU A 252 11.01 26.77 5.55
CA LEU A 252 11.70 27.75 4.71
C LEU A 252 10.93 29.08 4.64
N LEU A 253 9.60 29.00 4.52
CA LEU A 253 8.71 30.15 4.54
C LEU A 253 8.69 30.83 5.92
N MET A 254 8.55 30.05 7.00
CA MET A 254 8.55 30.57 8.37
C MET A 254 9.88 31.20 8.79
N SER A 255 11.00 30.75 8.20
CA SER A 255 12.32 31.33 8.45
C SER A 255 12.66 32.52 7.55
N GLY A 256 11.85 32.79 6.51
CA GLY A 256 12.09 33.81 5.50
C GLY A 256 13.22 33.47 4.51
N LYS A 257 13.73 32.23 4.54
CA LYS A 257 14.77 31.75 3.60
C LYS A 257 14.24 31.58 2.18
N LEU A 258 12.93 31.36 2.05
CA LEU A 258 12.22 31.30 0.79
C LEU A 258 11.15 32.39 0.78
N SER A 259 11.06 33.14 -0.32
CA SER A 259 9.98 34.10 -0.49
C SER A 259 8.68 33.38 -0.86
N VAL A 260 7.54 33.96 -0.50
CA VAL A 260 6.22 33.43 -0.87
C VAL A 260 6.11 33.24 -2.39
N LYS A 261 6.58 34.20 -3.19
CA LYS A 261 6.53 34.11 -4.66
C LYS A 261 7.33 32.93 -5.22
N ALA A 262 8.48 32.63 -4.61
CA ALA A 262 9.25 31.45 -4.99
C ALA A 262 8.53 30.15 -4.60
N ALA A 263 7.91 30.11 -3.42
CA ALA A 263 7.10 28.98 -2.98
C ALA A 263 5.85 28.77 -3.85
N GLU A 264 5.20 29.85 -4.31
CA GLU A 264 4.09 29.78 -5.27
C GLU A 264 4.52 29.10 -6.58
N THR A 265 5.74 29.38 -7.05
CA THR A 265 6.29 28.76 -8.26
C THR A 265 6.48 27.25 -8.05
N VAL A 266 7.13 26.86 -6.95
CA VAL A 266 7.32 25.44 -6.60
C VAL A 266 5.98 24.72 -6.43
N ALA A 267 5.02 25.32 -5.73
CA ALA A 267 3.70 24.75 -5.56
C ALA A 267 2.96 24.58 -6.89
N SER A 268 3.10 25.53 -7.82
CA SER A 268 2.46 25.44 -9.14
C SER A 268 3.05 24.36 -10.05
N GLU A 269 4.30 23.94 -9.82
CA GLU A 269 4.94 22.86 -10.59
C GLU A 269 4.45 21.48 -10.17
N VAL A 270 3.91 21.33 -8.94
CA VAL A 270 3.50 20.05 -8.37
C VAL A 270 1.98 19.86 -8.27
N LEU A 271 1.19 20.91 -8.55
CA LEU A 271 -0.29 20.90 -8.50
C LEU A 271 -0.93 20.56 -9.85
#